data_AF-A0A9E1LBC2-F1
#
_entry.id   AF-A0A9E1LBC2-F1
#
_cell.length_a   1.000
_cell.length_b   1.000
_cell.length_c   1.000
_cell.angle_alpha   90.00
_cell.angle_beta   90.00
_cell.angle_gamma   90.00
#
_symmetry.space_group_name_H-M   'P 1'
#
loop_
_entity.id
_entity.type
_entity.pdbx_description
1 polymer ?
#
loop_
_entity_poly.entity_id
_entity_poly.type
_entity_poly.pdbx_seq_one_letter_code
_entity_poly.pdbx_strand_id
1 'polypeptide(L)' 'MLENIIEVLSLSAIQGVSEFLPISSSAHLILVSSLYEFKSSSLLIDISLHLGSLFAILY' A
#
# COMPACT_ATOMS: atom_id res chain seq x y z
N MET A 1 12.91 -12.27 -5.35
CA MET A 1 12.53 -11.35 -6.46
C MET A 1 11.02 -11.35 -6.69
N LEU A 2 10.36 -12.52 -6.81
CA LEU A 2 8.89 -12.61 -6.90
C LEU A 2 8.16 -12.30 -5.58
N GLU A 3 8.73 -12.62 -4.41
CA GLU A 3 8.12 -12.32 -3.10
C GLU A 3 7.81 -10.83 -2.96
N ASN A 4 8.77 -9.95 -3.28
CA ASN A 4 8.57 -8.50 -3.29
C ASN A 4 7.40 -8.03 -4.19
N ILE A 5 7.09 -8.74 -5.28
CA ILE A 5 6.01 -8.35 -6.19
C ILE A 5 4.64 -8.63 -5.56
N ILE A 6 4.49 -9.78 -4.90
CA ILE A 6 3.24 -10.17 -4.24
C ILE A 6 2.96 -9.26 -3.04
N GLU A 7 4.00 -8.93 -2.27
CA GLU A 7 3.91 -7.98 -1.15
C GLU A 7 3.46 -6.59 -1.63
N VAL A 8 4.13 -6.05 -2.67
CA VAL A 8 3.79 -4.74 -3.24
C VAL A 8 2.40 -4.74 -3.88
N LEU A 9 2.00 -5.80 -4.57
CA LEU A 9 0.64 -5.94 -5.11
C LEU A 9 -0.40 -5.92 -4.00
N SER A 10 -0.18 -6.67 -2.93
CA SER A 10 -1.09 -6.71 -1.78
C SER A 10 -1.22 -5.34 -1.12
N LEU A 11 -0.09 -4.67 -0.85
CA LEU A 11 -0.08 -3.32 -0.29
C LEU A 11 -0.75 -2.29 -1.23
N SER A 12 -0.54 -2.41 -2.54
CA SER A 12 -1.17 -1.53 -3.52
C SER A 12 -2.69 -1.70 -3.59
N ALA A 13 -3.20 -2.93 -3.48
CA ALA A 13 -4.63 -3.19 -3.41
C ALA A 13 -5.24 -2.60 -2.13
N ILE A 14 -4.54 -2.75 -1.00
CA ILE A 14 -4.98 -2.17 0.28
C ILE A 14 -4.99 -0.65 0.22
N GLN A 15 -3.92 -0.02 -0.26
CA GLN A 15 -3.87 1.44 -0.44
C GLN A 15 -4.98 1.91 -1.38
N GLY A 16 -5.11 1.28 -2.54
CA GLY A 16 -6.08 1.67 -3.57
C GLY A 16 -7.53 1.54 -3.12
N VAL A 17 -7.84 0.66 -2.17
CA VAL A 17 -9.17 0.61 -1.55
C VAL A 17 -9.26 1.61 -0.40
N SER A 18 -8.38 1.51 0.59
CA SER A 18 -8.48 2.24 1.86
C SER A 18 -8.30 3.75 1.73
N GLU A 19 -7.61 4.26 0.71
CA GLU A 19 -7.41 5.71 0.52
C GLU A 19 -8.72 6.44 0.20
N PHE A 20 -9.67 5.77 -0.46
CA PHE A 20 -10.96 6.36 -0.83
C PHE A 20 -12.02 6.20 0.27
N LEU A 21 -11.70 5.45 1.34
CA LEU A 21 -12.57 5.28 2.50
C LEU A 21 -12.00 6.06 3.69
N PRO A 22 -12.85 6.66 4.54
CA PRO A 22 -12.40 7.38 5.74
C PRO A 22 -12.02 6.42 6.89
N ILE A 23 -11.07 5.52 6.63
CA ILE A 23 -10.67 4.43 7.55
C ILE A 23 -9.16 4.36 7.85
N SER A 24 -8.39 5.37 7.43
CA SER A 24 -6.91 5.43 7.56
C SER A 24 -6.16 4.35 6.77
N SER A 25 -5.68 4.70 5.58
CA SER A 25 -4.90 3.83 4.71
C SER A 25 -3.55 3.42 5.32
N SER A 26 -2.83 4.36 5.94
CA SER A 26 -1.55 4.10 6.62
C SER A 26 -1.66 3.05 7.71
N ALA A 27 -2.74 3.05 8.50
CA ALA A 27 -2.94 2.05 9.55
C ALA A 27 -3.07 0.63 8.97
N HIS A 28 -3.79 0.49 7.84
CA HIS A 28 -3.97 -0.80 7.18
C HIS A 28 -2.67 -1.30 6.53
N LEU A 29 -1.88 -0.41 5.91
CA LEU A 29 -0.56 -0.77 5.35
C LEU A 29 0.41 -1.27 6.42
N ILE A 30 0.49 -0.57 7.55
CA ILE A 30 1.35 -0.96 8.69
C ILE A 30 0.85 -2.28 9.30
N LEU A 31 -0.46 -2.43 9.48
CA LEU A 31 -1.04 -3.63 10.06
C LEU A 31 -0.77 -4.86 9.21
N VAL A 32 -1.02 -4.79 7.90
CA VAL A 32 -0.79 -5.93 6.99
C VAL A 32 0.70 -6.24 6.84
N SER A 33 1.55 -5.22 6.68
CA SER A 33 2.99 -5.46 6.59
C SER A 33 3.59 -6.06 7.86
N SER A 34 3.08 -5.69 9.04
CA SER A 34 3.48 -6.27 10.32
C SER A 34 2.97 -7.72 10.49
N LEU A 35 1.70 -8.00 10.16
CA LEU A 35 1.12 -9.35 10.30
C LEU A 35 1.77 -10.38 9.39
N TYR A 36 2.16 -9.99 8.19
CA TYR A 36 2.77 -10.88 7.19
C TYR A 36 4.29 -10.71 7.09
N GLU A 37 4.92 -9.93 7.98
CA GLU A 37 6.36 -9.63 8.01
C GLU A 37 6.95 -9.21 6.65
N PHE A 38 6.21 -8.38 5.90
CA PHE A 38 6.60 -7.94 4.56
C PHE A 38 7.91 -7.16 4.58
N LYS A 39 8.89 -7.62 3.80
CA LYS A 39 10.21 -6.96 3.68
C LYS A 39 10.18 -5.78 2.72
N SER A 40 9.18 -5.69 1.85
CA SER A 40 9.02 -4.55 0.93
C SER A 40 8.39 -3.33 1.59
N SER A 41 7.85 -3.44 2.80
CA SER A 41 7.27 -2.30 3.52
C SER A 41 8.34 -1.24 3.81
N SER A 42 8.24 -0.11 3.13
CA SER A 42 9.21 0.99 3.23
C SER A 42 8.52 2.31 2.94
N LEU A 43 9.04 3.40 3.52
CA LEU A 43 8.50 4.75 3.31
C LEU A 43 8.42 5.12 1.82
N LEU A 44 9.41 4.69 1.03
CA LEU A 44 9.42 4.92 -0.43
C LEU A 44 8.27 4.21 -1.13
N ILE A 45 7.94 2.99 -0.71
CA ILE A 45 6.78 2.27 -1.25
C ILE A 45 5.50 2.97 -0.83
N ASP A 46 5.33 3.33 0.44
CA ASP A 46 4.12 4.00 0.92
C ASP A 46 3.84 5.31 0.15
N ILE A 47 4.87 6.13 -0.09
CA ILE A 47 4.76 7.36 -0.90
C ILE A 47 4.38 7.01 -2.35
N SER A 48 5.00 5.99 -2.94
CA SER A 48 4.71 5.57 -4.31
C SER A 48 3.28 5.06 -4.47
N LEU A 49 2.76 4.36 -3.46
CA LEU A 49 1.37 3.88 -3.44
C LEU A 49 0.38 5.05 -3.33
N HIS A 50 0.67 6.07 -2.51
CA HIS A 50 -0.13 7.30 -2.44
C HIS A 50 -0.09 8.11 -3.73
N LEU A 51 1.04 8.12 -4.45
CA LEU A 51 1.08 8.72 -5.78
C LEU A 51 0.17 7.97 -6.75
N GLY A 52 0.11 6.65 -6.66
CA GLY A 52 -0.82 5.83 -7.44
C GLY A 52 -2.29 6.20 -7.19
N SER A 53 -2.70 6.37 -5.93
CA SER A 53 -4.07 6.79 -5.61
C SER A 53 -4.35 8.24 -6.04
N LEU A 54 -3.37 9.14 -5.94
CA LEU A 54 -3.47 10.48 -6.50
C LEU A 54 -3.72 10.44 -8.01
N PHE A 55 -2.97 9.62 -8.76
CA PHE A 55 -3.18 9.46 -10.19
C PHE A 55 -4.57 8.91 -10.52
N ALA A 56 -5.10 7.98 -9.72
CA ALA A 56 -6.46 7.47 -9.88
C ALA A 56 -7.57 8.49 -9.57
N ILE A 57 -7.25 9.58 -8.86
CA ILE A 57 -8.17 10.72 -8.67
C ILE A 57 -8.08 11.69 -9.84
N LEU A 58 -6.88 11.90 -10.39
CA LEU A 58 -6.64 12.84 -11.48
C LEU A 58 -7.15 12.36 -12.84
N TYR A 59 -7.25 11.05 -13.05
CA TYR A 59 -7.66 10.40 -14.30
C TYR A 59 -8.76 9.37 -14.06
#